data_AF-A0A6L8VG80-F1
#
_entry.id   AF-A0A6L8VG80-F1
#
_cell.length_a   1.000
_cell.length_b   1.000
_cell.length_c   1.000
_cell.angle_alpha   90.00
_cell.angle_beta   90.00
_cell.angle_gamma   90.00
#
_symmetry.space_group_name_H-M   'P 1'
#
loop_
_entity.id
_entity.type
_entity.pdbx_description
1 polymer ?
#
loop_
_entity_poly.entity_id
_entity_poly.type
_entity_poly.pdbx_seq_one_letter_code
_entity_poly.pdbx_strand_id
1 'polypeptide(L)'
;MTAERSYTGDAEVDRLLFRWGRVVRDAEGWARGFALSIQRARKKPGWTPTPKQLAVMQRMVAELPQTEGDDPGPDLIEDVA
;
A
#
# COMPACT_ATOMS: atom_id res chain seq x y z
N MET A 1 9.39 -18.07 8.23
CA MET A 1 8.08 -17.41 8.39
C MET A 1 8.26 -16.33 9.44
N THR A 2 8.36 -15.06 9.05
CA THR A 2 8.66 -13.94 9.96
C THR A 2 7.67 -12.81 9.70
N ALA A 3 6.47 -12.96 10.23
CA ALA A 3 5.66 -11.84 10.67
C ALA A 3 6.16 -11.54 12.11
N GLU A 4 6.27 -10.35 12.69
CA GLU A 4 5.54 -9.10 12.57
C GLU A 4 6.44 -7.97 13.12
N ARG A 5 6.96 -7.09 12.26
CA ARG A 5 7.14 -5.70 12.70
C ARG A 5 6.07 -4.91 11.97
N SER A 6 4.87 -4.93 12.54
CA SER A 6 3.82 -4.01 12.13
C SER A 6 4.33 -2.58 12.36
N TYR A 7 4.39 -1.78 11.30
CA TYR A 7 4.90 -0.41 11.34
C TYR A 7 3.96 0.50 12.14
N THR A 8 2.67 0.19 12.12
CA THR A 8 1.62 0.96 12.80
C THR A 8 0.84 0.15 13.83
N GLY A 9 1.04 -1.18 13.89
CA GLY A 9 0.24 -2.08 14.73
C GLY A 9 -1.10 -2.49 14.09
N ASP A 10 -1.39 -1.99 12.88
CA ASP A 10 -2.56 -2.34 12.09
C ASP A 10 -2.10 -2.96 10.76
N ALA A 11 -2.43 -4.23 10.55
CA ALA A 11 -1.97 -4.99 9.39
C ALA A 11 -2.50 -4.44 8.05
N GLU A 12 -3.72 -3.88 8.04
CA GLU A 12 -4.31 -3.29 6.84
C GLU A 12 -3.62 -1.96 6.53
N VAL A 13 -3.40 -1.11 7.54
CA VAL A 13 -2.65 0.14 7.37
C VAL A 13 -1.24 -0.14 6.88
N ASP A 14 -0.56 -1.14 7.43
CA ASP A 14 0.79 -1.52 7.03
C ASP A 14 0.84 -2.03 5.58
N ARG A 15 -0.15 -2.83 5.14
CA ARG A 15 -0.30 -3.26 3.75
C ARG A 15 -0.47 -2.06 2.80
N LEU A 16 -1.29 -1.08 3.16
CA LEU A 16 -1.47 0.14 2.36
C LEU A 16 -0.18 0.96 2.32
N LEU A 17 0.51 1.11 3.46
CA LEU A 17 1.76 1.86 3.58
C LEU A 17 2.92 1.23 2.79
N PHE A 18 2.92 -0.09 2.64
CA PHE A 18 3.87 -0.82 1.79
C PHE A 18 3.76 -0.39 0.33
N ARG A 19 2.53 -0.29 -0.22
CA ARG A 19 2.28 0.18 -1.60
C ARG A 19 2.30 1.70 -1.74
N TRP A 20 2.32 2.44 -0.63
CA TRP A 20 2.15 3.90 -0.61
C TRP A 20 3.22 4.69 -1.38
N GLY A 21 4.45 4.17 -1.45
CA GLY A 21 5.50 4.80 -2.25
C GLY A 21 5.11 4.94 -3.73
N ARG A 22 4.43 3.93 -4.27
CA ARG A 22 3.88 3.93 -5.63
C ARG A 22 2.73 4.91 -5.77
N VAL A 23 1.81 4.95 -4.79
CA VAL A 23 0.75 5.96 -4.74
C VAL A 23 1.32 7.38 -4.80
N VAL A 24 2.38 7.68 -4.04
CA VAL A 24 3.00 9.01 -4.05
C VAL A 24 3.63 9.35 -5.41
N ARG A 25 4.21 8.35 -6.09
CA ARG A 25 4.86 8.53 -7.39
C ARG A 25 3.85 8.77 -8.51
N ASP A 26 2.76 8.00 -8.51
CA ASP A 26 1.80 7.96 -9.62
C ASP A 26 0.64 8.97 -9.42
N ALA A 27 0.42 9.48 -8.20
CA ALA A 27 -0.63 10.45 -7.93
C ALA A 27 -0.30 11.87 -8.40
N GLU A 28 -1.34 12.61 -8.81
CA GLU A 28 -1.26 14.01 -9.25
C GLU A 28 -2.25 14.91 -8.48
N GLY A 29 -2.08 16.23 -8.63
CA GLY A 29 -2.99 17.24 -8.05
C GLY A 29 -3.26 17.06 -6.56
N TRP A 30 -4.55 17.05 -6.19
CA TRP A 30 -4.99 16.86 -4.81
C TRP A 30 -4.57 15.51 -4.23
N ALA A 31 -4.64 14.44 -5.03
CA ALA A 31 -4.31 13.09 -4.60
C ALA A 31 -2.84 12.99 -4.17
N ARG A 32 -1.93 13.64 -4.89
CA ARG A 32 -0.51 13.73 -4.50
C ARG A 32 -0.33 14.47 -3.18
N GLY A 33 -1.05 15.57 -2.99
CA GLY A 33 -1.04 16.33 -1.73
C GLY A 33 -1.48 15.47 -0.54
N PHE A 34 -2.58 14.73 -0.71
CA PHE A 34 -3.05 13.76 0.27
C PHE A 34 -2.02 12.65 0.54
N ALA A 35 -1.46 12.04 -0.52
CA ALA A 35 -0.45 10.98 -0.41
C ALA A 35 0.77 11.40 0.40
N LEU A 36 1.30 12.60 0.10
CA LEU A 36 2.41 13.19 0.82
C LEU A 36 2.05 13.56 2.27
N SER A 37 0.80 13.93 2.55
CA SER A 37 0.35 14.19 3.93
C SER A 37 0.44 12.92 4.79
N ILE A 38 -0.03 11.78 4.27
CA ILE A 38 0.06 10.47 4.94
C ILE A 38 1.53 10.04 5.09
N GLN A 39 2.33 10.22 4.03
CA GLN A 39 3.76 9.89 4.03
C GLN A 39 4.54 10.62 5.14
N ARG A 40 4.15 11.85 5.46
CA ARG A 40 4.73 12.62 6.56
C ARG A 40 4.14 12.21 7.91
N ALA A 41 2.83 12.05 7.98
CA ALA A 41 2.11 11.76 9.22
C ALA A 41 2.50 10.40 9.81
N ARG A 42 2.69 9.37 8.98
CA ARG A 42 3.06 8.00 9.41
C ARG A 42 4.37 7.88 10.19
N LYS A 43 5.21 8.91 10.16
CA LYS A 43 6.48 8.94 10.91
C LYS A 43 6.28 9.33 12.38
N LYS A 44 5.11 9.86 12.74
CA LYS A 44 4.83 10.27 14.12
C LYS A 44 4.58 9.02 14.98
N PRO A 45 5.19 8.91 16.18
CA PRO A 45 4.92 7.79 17.09
C PRO A 45 3.42 7.68 17.40
N GLY A 46 2.88 6.46 17.35
CA GLY A 46 1.46 6.20 17.64
C GLY A 46 0.48 6.77 16.61
N TRP A 47 0.96 7.19 15.42
CA TRP A 47 0.07 7.64 14.37
C TRP A 47 -0.83 6.51 13.87
N THR A 48 -2.12 6.81 13.77
CA THR A 48 -3.12 5.99 13.08
C THR A 48 -3.93 6.89 12.14
N PRO A 49 -4.24 6.44 10.91
CA PRO A 49 -5.09 7.21 10.03
C PRO A 49 -6.51 7.30 10.62
N THR A 50 -7.15 8.45 10.42
CA THR A 50 -8.59 8.55 10.69
C THR A 50 -9.38 7.60 9.77
N PRO A 51 -10.61 7.17 10.14
CA PRO A 51 -11.42 6.30 9.29
C PRO A 51 -11.62 6.83 7.86
N LYS A 52 -11.77 8.15 7.72
CA LYS A 52 -11.87 8.81 6.41
C LYS A 52 -10.54 8.76 5.63
N GLN A 53 -9.41 8.95 6.30
CA GLN A 53 -8.09 8.79 5.66
C GLN A 53 -7.90 7.35 5.20
N LEU A 54 -8.25 6.37 6.04
CA LEU A 54 -8.14 4.95 5.69
C LEU A 54 -8.94 4.62 4.42
N ALA A 55 -10.20 5.06 4.33
CA ALA A 55 -11.02 4.84 3.15
C ALA A 55 -10.40 5.45 1.87
N VAL A 56 -9.81 6.65 1.96
CA VAL A 56 -9.11 7.27 0.83
C VAL A 56 -7.82 6.50 0.50
N MET A 57 -7.06 6.05 1.51
CA MET A 57 -5.86 5.25 1.31
C MET A 57 -6.16 3.95 0.56
N GLN A 58 -7.22 3.25 0.95
CA GLN A 58 -7.69 2.03 0.28
C GLN A 58 -8.04 2.28 -1.18
N ARG A 59 -8.81 3.34 -1.46
CA ARG A 59 -9.18 3.73 -2.82
C ARG A 59 -7.96 4.03 -3.69
N MET A 60 -7.01 4.82 -3.18
CA MET A 60 -5.81 5.19 -3.94
C MET A 60 -4.90 4.00 -4.24
N VAL A 61 -4.84 3.00 -3.34
CA VAL A 61 -4.11 1.76 -3.60
C VAL A 61 -4.85 0.87 -4.60
N ALA A 62 -6.18 0.81 -4.54
CA ALA A 62 -6.99 0.04 -5.49
C ALA A 62 -6.94 0.60 -6.92
N GLU A 63 -6.72 1.91 -7.07
CA GLU A 63 -6.57 2.59 -8.37
C GLU A 63 -5.16 2.43 -8.97
N LEU A 64 -4.21 1.79 -8.26
CA LEU A 64 -2.88 1.53 -8.82
C LEU A 64 -2.97 0.57 -10.01
N PRO A 65 -2.25 0.84 -11.12
CA PRO A 65 -2.20 -0.10 -12.23
C PRO A 65 -1.65 -1.44 -11.76
N GLN A 66 -2.27 -2.56 -12.15
CA GLN A 66 -1.67 -3.87 -11.94
C GLN A 66 -0.35 -3.90 -12.73
N THR A 67 0.77 -4.06 -12.04
CA THR A 67 2.05 -4.35 -12.72
C THR A 67 2.10 -5.85 -12.93
N GLU A 68 2.46 -6.31 -14.13
CA GLU A 68 2.81 -7.70 -14.42
C GLU A 68 3.84 -8.16 -13.38
N GLY A 69 3.39 -8.86 -12.34
CA GLY A 69 4.18 -9.20 -11.15
C GLY A 69 3.43 -9.17 -9.82
N ASP A 70 2.25 -8.54 -9.71
CA ASP A 70 1.36 -8.68 -8.54
C ASP A 70 0.39 -9.88 -8.69
N ASP A 71 0.40 -10.54 -9.85
CA ASP A 71 -0.35 -11.78 -10.12
C ASP A 71 0.63 -12.97 -9.95
N PRO A 72 0.50 -13.81 -8.92
CA PRO A 72 1.06 -15.15 -8.97
C PRO A 72 0.20 -15.94 -9.96
N GLY A 73 0.36 -15.66 -11.25
CA GLY A 73 -0.12 -16.55 -12.29
C GLY A 73 0.42 -17.94 -11.97
N PRO A 74 -0.39 -19.01 -12.09
CA PRO A 74 0.06 -20.34 -11.69
C PRO A 74 1.36 -20.66 -12.42
N ASP A 75 2.42 -20.93 -11.65
CA ASP A 75 3.64 -21.57 -12.13
C ASP A 75 3.22 -22.91 -12.73
N LEU A 76 2.89 -22.91 -14.02
CA LEU A 76 2.71 -24.10 -14.81
C LEU A 76 4.11 -24.71 -14.95
N ILE A 77 4.46 -25.56 -14.00
CA ILE A 77 5.53 -26.52 -14.16
C ILE A 77 5.11 -27.40 -15.34
N GLU A 78 5.65 -27.15 -16.52
CA GLU A 78 5.57 -28.09 -17.62
C GLU A 78 6.41 -29.32 -17.23
N ASP A 79 5.73 -30.36 -16.75
CA ASP A 79 6.27 -31.72 -16.69
C ASP A 79 6.69 -32.12 -18.11
N VAL A 80 8.00 -32.06 -18.39
CA VAL A 80 8.59 -32.70 -19.57
C VAL A 80 8.75 -34.19 -19.25
N ALA A 81 7.93 -34.99 -19.91
CA ALA A 81 7.98 -36.46 -19.96
C ALA A 81 9.22 -37.00 -20.67
#